data_AF-B6TKU1-F1
#
_entry.id   AF-B6TKU1-F1
#
_cell.length_a   1.000
_cell.length_b   1.000
_cell.length_c   1.000
_cell.angle_alpha   90.00
_cell.angle_beta   90.00
_cell.angle_gamma   90.00
#
_symmetry.space_group_name_H-M   'P 1'
#
loop_
_entity.id
_entity.type
_entity.pdbx_description
1 polymer ?
#
loop_
_entity_poly.entity_id
_entity_poly.type
_entity_poly.pdbx_seq_one_letter_code
_entity_poly.pdbx_strand_id
1 'polypeptide(L)'
;MDGRRRRQWPRSRSGAAAAPLLLLLLLAVSLGGHGDHGAAAAGVAPAGGNGMTELQKHVAFFDRNHDGIITFDETYQGLRDVGVGDVTAKASAAFINGALGPKTRPDNSNSSSMDIYVENIQKGKHGSDTGAYDAQGRFVPAKLDEMFTKHAKTVPNALTKDELDEMLKDNREKMDVAGWLGAKSEWEMLYKLAKDKDGRLPKDTVRTVYDGSLFYQLAAQGKKG
;
A
#
# COMPACT_ATOMS: atom_id res chain seq x y z
N MET A 1 38.77 -2.14 6.75
CA MET A 1 37.78 -1.31 7.44
C MET A 1 36.62 -1.11 6.49
N ASP A 2 35.48 -1.76 6.71
CA ASP A 2 34.26 -1.36 6.01
C ASP A 2 33.03 -1.69 6.87
N GLY A 3 32.54 -0.67 7.55
CA GLY A 3 31.48 -0.77 8.54
C GLY A 3 30.12 -0.70 7.87
N ARG A 4 29.56 -1.85 7.49
CA ARG A 4 28.12 -1.97 7.22
C ARG A 4 27.35 -1.66 8.50
N ARG A 5 26.99 -0.37 8.68
CA ARG A 5 26.05 0.06 9.71
C ARG A 5 24.71 -0.59 9.41
N ARG A 6 24.39 -1.68 10.14
CA ARG A 6 23.02 -2.17 10.26
C ARG A 6 22.20 -1.02 10.85
N ARG A 7 21.34 -0.40 10.04
CA ARG A 7 20.40 0.61 10.54
C ARG A 7 19.50 -0.08 11.56
N GLN A 8 19.56 0.38 12.81
CA GLN A 8 18.66 -0.08 13.86
C GLN A 8 17.36 0.72 13.71
N TRP A 9 16.27 0.02 13.44
CA TRP A 9 14.93 0.60 13.41
C TRP A 9 14.55 1.06 14.82
N PRO A 10 13.90 2.24 15.00
CA PRO A 10 13.51 2.70 16.31
C PRO A 10 12.56 1.70 16.98
N ARG A 11 12.91 1.28 18.21
CA ARG A 11 12.04 0.50 19.09
C ARG A 11 11.15 1.45 19.88
N SER A 12 9.93 1.69 19.40
CA SER A 12 8.91 2.37 20.19
C SER A 12 8.33 1.39 21.21
N ARG A 13 8.81 1.46 22.46
CA ARG A 13 8.07 0.97 23.63
C ARG A 13 7.10 2.06 24.04
N SER A 14 5.79 1.82 23.91
CA SER A 14 4.73 2.46 24.69
C SER A 14 3.41 1.76 24.40
N GLY A 15 2.82 1.16 25.45
CA GLY A 15 1.46 0.66 25.41
C GLY A 15 0.48 1.83 25.32
N ALA A 16 -0.29 1.87 24.24
CA ALA A 16 -1.56 2.58 24.13
C ALA A 16 -2.32 1.98 22.94
N ALA A 17 -3.49 1.42 23.20
CA ALA A 17 -4.41 0.95 22.16
C ALA A 17 -4.85 2.15 21.30
N ALA A 18 -4.44 2.21 20.03
CA ALA A 18 -4.88 3.26 19.11
C ALA A 18 -4.79 2.84 17.64
N ALA A 19 -5.95 2.44 17.12
CA ALA A 19 -6.40 2.45 15.73
C ALA A 19 -5.37 2.04 14.65
N PRO A 20 -5.36 0.76 14.29
CA PRO A 20 -4.64 0.27 13.12
C PRO A 20 -5.57 0.04 11.93
N LEU A 21 -5.98 1.12 11.27
CA LEU A 21 -6.34 1.06 9.85
C LEU A 21 -5.04 1.01 9.04
N LEU A 22 -4.36 -0.13 9.07
CA LEU A 22 -3.27 -0.43 8.16
C LEU A 22 -3.92 -0.83 6.83
N LEU A 23 -4.68 0.12 6.31
CA LEU A 23 -5.65 -0.11 5.27
C LEU A 23 -5.17 0.59 4.05
N LEU A 24 -4.77 -0.27 3.13
CA LEU A 24 -4.57 0.05 1.74
C LEU A 24 -3.33 0.92 1.64
N LEU A 25 -2.28 0.34 1.10
CA LEU A 25 -1.23 1.15 0.55
C LEU A 25 -1.45 1.27 -0.94
N LEU A 26 -2.73 1.27 -1.42
CA LEU A 26 -3.14 1.64 -2.79
C LEU A 26 -4.58 1.34 -3.30
N LEU A 27 -5.60 0.93 -2.54
CA LEU A 27 -6.81 0.39 -3.20
C LEU A 27 -8.20 0.69 -2.55
N ALA A 28 -9.05 1.39 -3.32
CA ALA A 28 -10.50 1.64 -3.22
C ALA A 28 -10.94 2.75 -2.23
N VAL A 29 -11.85 3.68 -2.60
CA VAL A 29 -13.16 3.52 -3.27
C VAL A 29 -13.36 4.66 -4.30
N SER A 30 -13.85 4.35 -5.51
CA SER A 30 -14.50 5.35 -6.38
C SER A 30 -15.94 4.88 -6.59
N LEU A 31 -16.90 5.66 -6.10
CA LEU A 31 -18.31 5.48 -6.45
C LEU A 31 -18.56 6.30 -7.72
N GLY A 32 -18.55 5.62 -8.87
CA GLY A 32 -19.21 6.06 -10.10
C GLY A 32 -18.63 7.29 -10.83
N GLY A 33 -18.13 7.05 -12.04
CA GLY A 33 -17.91 8.09 -13.04
C GLY A 33 -17.27 7.53 -14.30
N HIS A 34 -18.06 7.36 -15.36
CA HIS A 34 -17.56 7.04 -16.70
C HIS A 34 -16.63 8.17 -17.19
N GLY A 35 -15.43 7.81 -17.64
CA GLY A 35 -14.51 8.72 -18.31
C GLY A 35 -13.55 7.93 -19.18
N ASP A 36 -13.84 7.88 -20.48
CA ASP A 36 -13.00 7.30 -21.52
C ASP A 36 -11.61 7.95 -21.54
N HIS A 37 -10.55 7.15 -21.48
CA HIS A 37 -9.30 7.40 -22.20
C HIS A 37 -8.65 6.07 -22.58
N GLY A 38 -8.43 5.93 -23.88
CA GLY A 38 -8.16 4.65 -24.53
C GLY A 38 -6.69 4.35 -24.81
N ALA A 39 -6.57 3.33 -25.67
CA ALA A 39 -5.40 2.76 -26.31
C ALA A 39 -4.57 1.77 -25.47
N ALA A 40 -5.01 0.51 -25.56
CA ALA A 40 -4.21 -0.68 -25.35
C ALA A 40 -2.97 -0.70 -26.26
N ALA A 41 -1.86 -1.19 -25.71
CA ALA A 41 -0.87 -1.94 -26.48
C ALA A 41 -0.63 -3.26 -25.75
N ALA A 42 -1.09 -4.34 -26.39
CA ALA A 42 -0.81 -5.70 -25.99
C ALA A 42 0.70 -5.97 -26.09
N GLY A 43 1.27 -6.42 -24.98
CA GLY A 43 2.65 -6.86 -24.88
C GLY A 43 2.82 -7.57 -23.55
N VAL A 44 2.63 -8.89 -23.55
CA VAL A 44 3.06 -9.73 -22.42
C VAL A 44 4.58 -9.70 -22.41
N ALA A 45 5.17 -9.03 -21.41
CA ALA A 45 6.62 -8.97 -21.22
C ALA A 45 6.95 -9.09 -19.71
N PRO A 46 8.08 -9.75 -19.39
CA PRO A 46 8.19 -10.62 -18.23
C PRO A 46 8.35 -9.85 -16.93
N ALA A 47 7.81 -10.43 -15.87
CA ALA A 47 7.88 -9.91 -14.53
C ALA A 47 9.26 -10.16 -13.87
N GLY A 48 9.62 -9.28 -12.93
CA GLY A 48 10.89 -9.36 -12.22
C GLY A 48 11.03 -10.64 -11.41
N GLY A 49 12.05 -11.44 -11.72
CA GLY A 49 12.58 -12.57 -10.96
C GLY A 49 11.71 -13.83 -10.87
N ASN A 50 10.41 -13.66 -10.54
CA ASN A 50 9.50 -14.75 -10.16
C ASN A 50 8.11 -14.69 -10.85
N GLY A 51 7.90 -13.84 -11.86
CA GLY A 51 6.59 -13.78 -12.53
C GLY A 51 5.59 -12.74 -11.99
N MET A 52 5.83 -12.15 -10.81
CA MET A 52 4.94 -11.15 -10.20
C MET A 52 5.40 -9.69 -10.38
N THR A 53 4.45 -8.77 -10.57
CA THR A 53 4.67 -7.32 -10.46
C THR A 53 4.89 -6.89 -9.00
N GLU A 54 5.38 -5.69 -8.77
CA GLU A 54 5.61 -5.19 -7.41
C GLU A 54 4.31 -5.02 -6.60
N LEU A 55 3.22 -4.59 -7.23
CA LEU A 55 1.91 -4.55 -6.57
C LEU A 55 1.41 -5.96 -6.21
N GLN A 56 1.67 -6.96 -7.06
CA GLN A 56 1.36 -8.36 -6.73
C GLN A 56 2.21 -8.85 -5.54
N LYS A 57 3.51 -8.54 -5.50
CA LYS A 57 4.38 -8.84 -4.35
C LYS A 57 3.90 -8.18 -3.06
N HIS A 58 3.40 -6.95 -3.16
CA HIS A 58 2.86 -6.20 -2.04
C HIS A 58 1.66 -6.91 -1.40
N VAL A 59 0.70 -7.38 -2.22
CA VAL A 59 -0.49 -8.06 -1.69
C VAL A 59 -0.26 -9.54 -1.37
N ALA A 60 0.75 -10.18 -1.98
CA ALA A 60 1.11 -11.57 -1.70
C ALA A 60 1.52 -11.82 -0.24
N PHE A 61 1.83 -10.77 0.53
CA PHE A 61 1.98 -10.89 2.00
C PHE A 61 0.72 -11.45 2.68
N PHE A 62 -0.46 -11.10 2.17
CA PHE A 62 -1.73 -11.54 2.74
C PHE A 62 -2.18 -12.89 2.20
N ASP A 63 -1.71 -13.34 1.04
CA ASP A 63 -2.00 -14.68 0.49
C ASP A 63 -1.14 -15.72 1.23
N ARG A 64 -1.71 -16.30 2.30
CA ARG A 64 -0.94 -17.09 3.27
C ARG A 64 -0.73 -18.52 2.83
N ASN A 65 -1.70 -19.06 2.08
CA ASN A 65 -1.62 -20.41 1.54
C ASN A 65 -0.98 -20.44 0.13
N HIS A 66 -0.71 -19.28 -0.46
CA HIS A 66 -0.07 -19.09 -1.76
C HIS A 66 -0.89 -19.67 -2.93
N ASP A 67 -2.22 -19.60 -2.84
CA ASP A 67 -3.12 -20.04 -3.90
C ASP A 67 -3.52 -18.92 -4.88
N GLY A 68 -3.05 -17.69 -4.66
CA GLY A 68 -3.35 -16.52 -5.48
C GLY A 68 -4.66 -15.82 -5.12
N ILE A 69 -5.35 -16.25 -4.06
CA ILE A 69 -6.62 -15.72 -3.58
C ILE A 69 -6.44 -15.28 -2.13
N ILE A 70 -6.79 -14.02 -1.83
CA ILE A 70 -6.75 -13.51 -0.46
C ILE A 70 -8.17 -13.45 0.07
N THR A 71 -8.46 -14.33 1.02
CA THR A 71 -9.74 -14.38 1.74
C THR A 71 -9.85 -13.30 2.82
N PHE A 72 -11.04 -13.11 3.38
CA PHE A 72 -11.23 -12.22 4.53
C PHE A 72 -10.34 -12.61 5.72
N ASP A 73 -10.28 -13.90 6.04
CA ASP A 73 -9.51 -14.40 7.18
C ASP A 73 -8.01 -14.17 7.00
N GLU A 74 -7.52 -14.30 5.77
CA GLU A 74 -6.14 -14.02 5.40
C GLU A 74 -5.79 -12.54 5.50
N THR A 75 -6.65 -11.65 4.99
CA THR A 75 -6.49 -10.21 5.19
C THR A 75 -6.48 -9.87 6.68
N TYR A 76 -7.44 -10.41 7.44
CA TYR A 76 -7.52 -10.21 8.89
C TYR A 76 -6.23 -10.65 9.60
N GLN A 77 -5.74 -11.88 9.35
CA GLN A 77 -4.52 -12.38 9.98
C GLN A 77 -3.27 -11.62 9.54
N GLY A 78 -3.15 -11.26 8.27
CA GLY A 78 -2.04 -10.43 7.79
C GLY A 78 -2.00 -9.08 8.48
N LEU A 79 -3.16 -8.45 8.71
CA LEU A 79 -3.25 -7.22 9.50
C LEU A 79 -2.78 -7.45 10.95
N ARG A 80 -3.22 -8.53 11.59
CA ARG A 80 -2.76 -8.89 12.95
C ARG A 80 -1.24 -9.05 13.01
N ASP A 81 -0.64 -9.69 12.00
CA ASP A 81 0.80 -9.94 11.91
C ASP A 81 1.63 -8.65 11.83
N VAL A 82 1.08 -7.56 11.26
CA VAL A 82 1.74 -6.24 11.21
C VAL A 82 1.36 -5.33 12.38
N GLY A 83 0.74 -5.88 13.44
CA GLY A 83 0.47 -5.18 14.69
C GLY A 83 -0.90 -4.51 14.78
N VAL A 84 -1.82 -4.82 13.86
CA VAL A 84 -3.19 -4.30 13.91
C VAL A 84 -3.99 -4.99 15.02
N GLY A 85 -4.59 -4.24 15.94
CA GLY A 85 -5.51 -4.72 16.98
C GLY A 85 -6.76 -5.42 16.43
N ASP A 86 -7.29 -6.40 17.16
CA ASP A 86 -8.33 -7.35 16.72
C ASP A 86 -9.55 -6.69 16.06
N VAL A 87 -10.23 -5.78 16.77
CA VAL A 87 -11.46 -5.13 16.28
C VAL A 87 -11.20 -4.33 15.01
N THR A 88 -10.09 -3.57 14.99
CA THR A 88 -9.75 -2.78 13.82
C THR A 88 -9.28 -3.65 12.66
N ALA A 89 -8.60 -4.77 12.90
CA ALA A 89 -8.23 -5.74 11.86
C ALA A 89 -9.46 -6.33 11.18
N LYS A 90 -10.51 -6.67 11.94
CA LYS A 90 -11.76 -7.20 11.37
C LYS A 90 -12.48 -6.16 10.50
N ALA A 91 -12.65 -4.95 11.02
CA ALA A 91 -13.28 -3.86 10.27
C ALA A 91 -12.49 -3.52 8.99
N SER A 92 -11.17 -3.52 9.12
CA SER A 92 -10.22 -3.33 8.04
C SER A 92 -10.35 -4.41 6.95
N ALA A 93 -10.29 -5.68 7.34
CA ALA A 93 -10.44 -6.80 6.41
C ALA A 93 -11.78 -6.75 5.67
N ALA A 94 -12.88 -6.43 6.37
CA ALA A 94 -14.19 -6.30 5.74
C ALA A 94 -14.20 -5.23 4.64
N PHE A 95 -13.61 -4.07 4.93
CA PHE A 95 -13.52 -2.99 3.97
C PHE A 95 -12.61 -3.34 2.77
N ILE A 96 -11.41 -3.88 3.01
CA ILE A 96 -10.47 -4.25 1.94
C ILE A 96 -11.10 -5.30 1.01
N ASN A 97 -11.56 -6.42 1.57
CA ASN A 97 -12.14 -7.50 0.79
C ASN A 97 -13.42 -7.07 0.08
N GLY A 98 -14.28 -6.29 0.74
CA GLY A 98 -15.50 -5.76 0.12
C GLY A 98 -15.22 -4.78 -1.02
N ALA A 99 -14.13 -4.01 -0.95
CA ALA A 99 -13.80 -3.01 -1.95
C ALA A 99 -12.97 -3.55 -3.12
N LEU A 100 -12.17 -4.61 -2.90
CA LEU A 100 -11.26 -5.19 -3.89
C LEU A 100 -11.75 -6.49 -4.50
N GLY A 101 -12.50 -7.30 -3.75
CA GLY A 101 -13.02 -8.56 -4.24
C GLY A 101 -13.79 -8.39 -5.55
N PRO A 102 -14.81 -7.50 -5.62
CA PRO A 102 -15.58 -7.30 -6.84
C PRO A 102 -14.76 -6.80 -8.05
N LYS A 103 -13.66 -6.07 -7.81
CA LYS A 103 -12.82 -5.50 -8.88
C LYS A 103 -11.82 -6.50 -9.44
N THR A 104 -11.32 -7.39 -8.58
CA THR A 104 -10.24 -8.33 -8.92
C THR A 104 -10.79 -9.70 -9.33
N ARG A 105 -12.04 -10.00 -8.98
CA ARG A 105 -12.70 -11.26 -9.33
C ARG A 105 -12.78 -11.48 -10.85
N PRO A 106 -12.34 -12.64 -11.37
CA PRO A 106 -12.63 -13.07 -12.75
C PRO A 106 -14.11 -13.35 -12.98
N ASP A 107 -14.63 -13.05 -14.18
CA ASP A 107 -16.05 -13.22 -14.52
C ASP A 107 -16.57 -14.66 -14.36
N ASN A 108 -15.70 -15.65 -14.52
CA ASN A 108 -16.01 -17.07 -14.42
C ASN A 108 -15.72 -17.69 -13.04
N SER A 109 -15.40 -16.88 -12.04
CA SER A 109 -15.13 -17.39 -10.69
C SER A 109 -16.41 -17.84 -9.99
N ASN A 110 -16.32 -18.95 -9.26
CA ASN A 110 -17.36 -19.48 -8.37
C ASN A 110 -17.07 -19.22 -6.87
N SER A 111 -16.01 -18.47 -6.53
CA SER A 111 -15.62 -18.21 -5.13
C SER A 111 -16.45 -17.09 -4.48
N SER A 112 -16.12 -16.61 -3.28
CA SER A 112 -16.79 -15.47 -2.66
C SER A 112 -16.55 -14.16 -3.45
N SER A 113 -17.55 -13.29 -3.56
CA SER A 113 -17.38 -11.95 -4.17
C SER A 113 -16.43 -11.03 -3.38
N MET A 114 -16.07 -11.43 -2.15
CA MET A 114 -15.11 -10.75 -1.28
C MET A 114 -13.68 -11.28 -1.43
N ASP A 115 -13.45 -12.32 -2.22
CA ASP A 115 -12.12 -12.87 -2.44
C ASP A 115 -11.32 -11.95 -3.37
N ILE A 116 -10.09 -11.62 -2.97
CA ILE A 116 -9.21 -10.75 -3.75
C ILE A 116 -8.27 -11.62 -4.57
N TYR A 117 -8.23 -11.40 -5.87
CA TYR A 117 -7.39 -12.16 -6.78
C TYR A 117 -6.08 -11.42 -7.03
N VAL A 118 -4.96 -12.01 -6.59
CA VAL A 118 -3.61 -11.41 -6.71
C VAL A 118 -3.29 -11.12 -8.17
N GLU A 119 -3.62 -12.03 -9.09
CA GLU A 119 -3.37 -11.87 -10.53
C GLU A 119 -4.01 -10.59 -11.11
N ASN A 120 -5.16 -10.16 -10.57
CA ASN A 120 -5.94 -9.04 -11.06
C ASN A 120 -5.83 -7.78 -10.20
N ILE A 121 -4.92 -7.74 -9.23
CA ILE A 121 -4.86 -6.68 -8.21
C ILE A 121 -4.68 -5.27 -8.79
N GLN A 122 -4.07 -5.14 -9.96
CA GLN A 122 -3.94 -3.88 -10.70
C GLN A 122 -5.30 -3.23 -11.01
N LYS A 123 -6.38 -4.01 -11.13
CA LYS A 123 -7.76 -3.49 -11.31
C LYS A 123 -8.30 -2.80 -10.06
N GLY A 124 -7.70 -3.06 -8.90
CA GLY A 124 -8.06 -2.41 -7.64
C GLY A 124 -7.60 -0.94 -7.55
N LYS A 125 -6.62 -0.54 -8.38
CA LYS A 125 -6.03 0.81 -8.37
C LYS A 125 -7.10 1.88 -8.60
N HIS A 126 -6.87 3.08 -8.07
CA HIS A 126 -7.80 4.21 -8.21
C HIS A 126 -7.05 5.50 -8.57
N GLY A 127 -7.81 6.52 -8.98
CA GLY A 127 -7.30 7.87 -9.21
C GLY A 127 -6.81 8.53 -7.92
N SER A 128 -6.16 9.68 -8.05
CA SER A 128 -5.51 10.40 -6.95
C SER A 128 -4.37 9.62 -6.25
N ASP A 129 -3.93 8.50 -6.83
CA ASP A 129 -2.75 7.79 -6.37
C ASP A 129 -1.46 8.54 -6.75
N THR A 130 -0.33 8.08 -6.23
CA THR A 130 0.96 8.70 -6.50
C THR A 130 1.53 8.47 -7.90
N GLY A 131 0.88 7.64 -8.72
CA GLY A 131 1.39 7.16 -10.00
C GLY A 131 2.64 6.27 -9.90
N ALA A 132 3.06 5.89 -8.68
CA ALA A 132 4.28 5.13 -8.45
C ALA A 132 4.18 3.67 -8.92
N TYR A 133 2.97 3.14 -9.11
CA TYR A 133 2.76 1.94 -9.92
C TYR A 133 2.22 2.30 -11.30
N ASP A 134 2.76 1.68 -12.34
CA ASP A 134 2.19 1.77 -13.68
C ASP A 134 0.84 1.03 -13.78
N ALA A 135 0.20 1.07 -14.96
CA ALA A 135 -1.12 0.47 -15.18
C ALA A 135 -1.16 -1.04 -14.89
N GLN A 136 -0.01 -1.73 -14.95
CA GLN A 136 0.12 -3.17 -14.69
C GLN A 136 0.53 -3.45 -13.24
N GLY A 137 0.75 -2.43 -12.41
CA GLY A 137 1.18 -2.60 -11.02
C GLY A 137 2.70 -2.75 -10.86
N ARG A 138 3.50 -2.37 -11.86
CA ARG A 138 4.97 -2.37 -11.74
C ARG A 138 5.45 -1.08 -11.09
N PHE A 139 6.40 -1.17 -10.18
CA PHE A 139 6.95 0.01 -9.51
C PHE A 139 7.76 0.87 -10.49
N VAL A 140 7.52 2.18 -10.46
CA VAL A 140 8.22 3.19 -11.26
C VAL A 140 9.07 4.05 -10.31
N PRO A 141 10.37 3.72 -10.11
CA PRO A 141 11.23 4.45 -9.17
C PRO A 141 11.30 5.96 -9.43
N ALA A 142 11.29 6.35 -10.71
CA ALA A 142 11.31 7.76 -11.10
C ALA A 142 10.11 8.56 -10.53
N LYS A 143 8.93 7.93 -10.36
CA LYS A 143 7.76 8.60 -9.76
C LYS A 143 7.93 8.85 -8.27
N LEU A 144 8.59 7.93 -7.56
CA LEU A 144 8.99 8.15 -6.18
C LEU A 144 10.05 9.27 -6.08
N ASP A 145 10.98 9.32 -7.04
CA ASP A 145 11.99 10.38 -7.10
C ASP A 145 11.35 11.76 -7.35
N GLU A 146 10.44 11.85 -8.30
CA GLU A 146 9.66 13.06 -8.61
C GLU A 146 8.86 13.54 -7.39
N MET A 147 8.15 12.63 -6.71
CA MET A 147 7.37 12.94 -5.50
C MET A 147 8.22 13.61 -4.43
N PHE A 148 9.36 13.01 -4.07
CA PHE A 148 10.22 13.56 -3.02
C PHE A 148 10.96 14.82 -3.49
N THR A 149 11.29 14.93 -4.77
CA THR A 149 11.86 16.17 -5.33
C THR A 149 10.88 17.33 -5.23
N LYS A 150 9.59 17.07 -5.44
CA LYS A 150 8.53 18.10 -5.41
C LYS A 150 8.12 18.51 -4.00
N HIS A 151 8.01 17.56 -3.07
CA HIS A 151 7.38 17.81 -1.77
C HIS A 151 8.35 17.83 -0.58
N ALA A 152 9.52 17.17 -0.64
CA ALA A 152 10.48 17.16 0.48
C ALA A 152 11.37 18.43 0.47
N LYS A 153 10.77 19.57 0.81
CA LYS A 153 11.34 20.92 0.73
C LYS A 153 12.27 21.25 1.90
N THR A 154 12.04 20.65 3.07
CA THR A 154 12.77 20.92 4.31
C THR A 154 14.00 20.05 4.47
N VAL A 155 13.90 18.75 4.16
CA VAL A 155 14.99 17.78 4.24
C VAL A 155 14.97 16.89 2.99
N PRO A 156 16.06 16.83 2.21
CA PRO A 156 16.11 15.95 1.04
C PRO A 156 15.79 14.49 1.39
N ASN A 157 14.93 13.86 0.58
CA ASN A 157 14.51 12.46 0.74
C ASN A 157 13.75 12.13 2.05
N ALA A 158 13.13 13.10 2.70
CA ALA A 158 12.25 12.85 3.85
C ALA A 158 11.09 13.84 3.90
N LEU A 159 9.87 13.34 4.06
CA LEU A 159 8.66 14.17 4.18
C LEU A 159 8.34 14.44 5.65
N THR A 160 8.16 15.70 6.02
CA THR A 160 7.47 16.08 7.26
C THR A 160 5.96 15.82 7.13
N LYS A 161 5.21 15.90 8.25
CA LYS A 161 3.75 15.80 8.20
C LYS A 161 3.11 16.88 7.32
N ASP A 162 3.62 18.11 7.41
CA ASP A 162 3.07 19.24 6.66
C ASP A 162 3.30 19.10 5.16
N GLU A 163 4.50 18.63 4.75
CA GLU A 163 4.81 18.33 3.35
C GLU A 163 4.02 17.13 2.83
N LEU A 164 3.78 16.13 3.67
CA LEU A 164 2.90 15.01 3.33
C LEU A 164 1.46 15.47 3.11
N ASP A 165 0.94 16.35 3.98
CA ASP A 165 -0.41 16.91 3.84
C ASP A 165 -0.54 17.84 2.62
N GLU A 166 0.54 18.53 2.25
CA GLU A 166 0.62 19.29 1.01
C GLU A 166 0.58 18.38 -0.22
N MET A 167 1.38 17.31 -0.24
CA MET A 167 1.37 16.29 -1.31
C MET A 167 -0.03 15.67 -1.49
N LEU A 168 -0.70 15.30 -0.39
CA LEU A 168 -2.05 14.73 -0.44
C LEU A 168 -3.11 15.69 -0.97
N LYS A 169 -2.92 17.01 -0.81
CA LYS A 169 -3.82 18.02 -1.38
C LYS A 169 -3.56 18.20 -2.87
N ASP A 170 -2.29 18.17 -3.27
CA ASP A 170 -1.85 18.36 -4.65
C ASP A 170 -2.25 17.17 -5.56
N ASN A 171 -2.27 15.95 -5.03
CA ASN A 171 -2.67 14.74 -5.78
C ASN A 171 -4.19 14.58 -5.98
N ARG A 172 -5.03 15.48 -5.45
CA ARG A 172 -6.49 15.32 -5.49
C ARG A 172 -7.06 15.45 -6.90
N GLU A 173 -7.71 14.39 -7.39
CA GLU A 173 -8.51 14.48 -8.62
C GLU A 173 -9.88 15.10 -8.36
N LYS A 174 -10.38 15.90 -9.32
CA LYS A 174 -11.65 16.60 -9.18
C LYS A 174 -12.81 15.60 -9.01
N MET A 175 -13.64 15.80 -7.99
CA MET A 175 -14.80 14.96 -7.62
C MET A 175 -14.46 13.57 -7.03
N ASP A 176 -13.20 13.25 -6.76
CA ASP A 176 -12.80 11.96 -6.18
C ASP A 176 -12.75 11.99 -4.63
N VAL A 177 -13.86 12.34 -3.99
CA VAL A 177 -13.91 12.52 -2.52
C VAL A 177 -13.52 11.23 -1.77
N ALA A 178 -13.93 10.08 -2.28
CA ALA A 178 -13.62 8.80 -1.68
C ALA A 178 -12.14 8.42 -1.85
N GLY A 179 -11.54 8.66 -3.02
CA GLY A 179 -10.09 8.50 -3.22
C GLY A 179 -9.26 9.45 -2.37
N TRP A 180 -9.71 10.70 -2.13
CA TRP A 180 -9.01 11.63 -1.23
C TRP A 180 -8.98 11.13 0.21
N LEU A 181 -10.11 10.63 0.72
CA LEU A 181 -10.22 10.10 2.08
C LEU A 181 -9.43 8.80 2.25
N GLY A 182 -9.42 7.96 1.22
CA GLY A 182 -8.55 6.79 1.10
C GLY A 182 -7.10 7.21 1.24
N ALA A 183 -6.57 7.94 0.23
CA ALA A 183 -5.16 8.36 0.18
C ALA A 183 -4.68 9.04 1.47
N LYS A 184 -5.50 9.93 2.06
CA LYS A 184 -5.15 10.55 3.35
C LYS A 184 -4.96 9.52 4.45
N SER A 185 -5.88 8.57 4.57
CA SER A 185 -5.85 7.53 5.60
C SER A 185 -4.63 6.60 5.42
N GLU A 186 -4.33 6.21 4.17
CA GLU A 186 -3.16 5.38 3.82
C GLU A 186 -1.84 6.06 4.26
N TRP A 187 -1.67 7.32 3.86
CA TRP A 187 -0.45 8.07 4.10
C TRP A 187 -0.27 8.52 5.55
N GLU A 188 -1.35 8.89 6.25
CA GLU A 188 -1.28 9.19 7.69
C GLU A 188 -0.89 7.96 8.51
N MET A 189 -1.36 6.78 8.11
CA MET A 189 -0.96 5.53 8.75
C MET A 189 0.51 5.21 8.48
N LEU A 190 0.94 5.26 7.21
CA LEU A 190 2.34 5.05 6.85
C LEU A 190 3.26 5.99 7.64
N TYR A 191 2.89 7.27 7.73
CA TYR A 191 3.62 8.24 8.53
C TYR A 191 3.68 7.85 10.01
N LYS A 192 2.56 7.44 10.61
CA LYS A 192 2.52 7.01 12.02
C LYS A 192 3.43 5.80 12.30
N LEU A 193 3.46 4.83 11.38
CA LEU A 193 4.20 3.58 11.54
C LEU A 193 5.68 3.69 11.20
N ALA A 194 6.03 4.55 10.23
CA ALA A 194 7.29 4.46 9.52
C ALA A 194 8.10 5.75 9.52
N LYS A 195 7.61 6.81 10.20
CA LYS A 195 8.42 8.00 10.48
C LYS A 195 9.62 7.67 11.37
N ASP A 196 10.70 8.41 11.16
CA ASP A 196 11.89 8.37 11.98
C ASP A 196 11.69 9.08 13.34
N LYS A 197 12.74 9.05 14.16
CA LYS A 197 12.77 9.69 15.49
C LYS A 197 12.59 11.21 15.46
N ASP A 198 12.86 11.84 14.31
CA ASP A 198 12.78 13.28 14.13
C ASP A 198 11.42 13.69 13.51
N GLY A 199 10.50 12.73 13.37
CA GLY A 199 9.17 12.97 12.82
C GLY A 199 9.18 13.17 11.31
N ARG A 200 10.05 12.48 10.57
CA ARG A 200 10.09 12.54 9.11
C ARG A 200 9.85 11.16 8.52
N LEU A 201 9.16 11.09 7.39
CA LEU A 201 8.94 9.86 6.64
C LEU A 201 10.03 9.71 5.57
N PRO A 202 11.01 8.80 5.73
CA PRO A 202 12.13 8.68 4.80
C PRO A 202 11.70 8.05 3.47
N LYS A 203 12.24 8.53 2.37
CA LYS A 203 12.00 8.00 1.02
C LYS A 203 12.29 6.52 0.87
N ASP A 204 13.40 6.05 1.47
CA ASP A 204 13.75 4.64 1.44
C ASP A 204 12.70 3.79 2.15
N THR A 205 12.08 4.30 3.22
CA THR A 205 10.97 3.63 3.90
C THR A 205 9.73 3.60 3.00
N VAL A 206 9.39 4.70 2.34
CA VAL A 206 8.30 4.73 1.36
C VAL A 206 8.56 3.77 0.20
N ARG A 207 9.81 3.62 -0.26
CA ARG A 207 10.16 2.64 -1.29
C ARG A 207 9.77 1.21 -0.92
N THR A 208 9.90 0.84 0.36
CA THR A 208 9.54 -0.51 0.82
C THR A 208 8.05 -0.83 0.71
N VAL A 209 7.20 0.20 0.67
CA VAL A 209 5.78 0.02 0.31
C VAL A 209 5.68 -0.50 -1.11
N TYR A 210 6.32 0.23 -2.02
CA TYR A 210 6.17 0.03 -3.45
C TYR A 210 6.97 -1.14 -3.99
N ASP A 211 8.01 -1.59 -3.32
CA ASP A 211 8.70 -2.84 -3.68
C ASP A 211 8.06 -4.10 -3.05
N GLY A 212 7.03 -3.91 -2.21
CA GLY A 212 6.29 -4.97 -1.55
C GLY A 212 6.93 -5.53 -0.28
N SER A 213 8.05 -4.97 0.20
CA SER A 213 8.78 -5.52 1.36
C SER A 213 8.33 -5.00 2.73
N LEU A 214 7.57 -3.89 2.82
CA LEU A 214 7.24 -3.23 4.08
C LEU A 214 6.53 -4.16 5.09
N PHE A 215 5.48 -4.88 4.67
CA PHE A 215 4.70 -5.72 5.59
C PHE A 215 5.53 -6.88 6.17
N TYR A 216 6.38 -7.49 5.35
CA TYR A 216 7.33 -8.50 5.82
C TYR A 216 8.31 -7.93 6.86
N GLN A 217 8.80 -6.69 6.64
CA GLN A 217 9.66 -6.02 7.60
C GLN A 217 8.93 -5.72 8.92
N LEU A 218 7.68 -5.26 8.86
CA LEU A 218 6.86 -4.99 10.06
C LEU A 218 6.54 -6.27 10.83
N ALA A 219 6.10 -7.33 10.16
CA ALA A 219 5.79 -8.62 10.79
C ALA A 219 7.04 -9.25 11.45
N ALA A 220 8.20 -9.13 10.82
CA ALA A 220 9.47 -9.61 11.39
C ALA A 220 9.92 -8.80 12.62
N GLN A 221 9.47 -7.55 12.76
CA GLN A 221 9.72 -6.73 13.95
C GLN A 221 8.74 -7.07 15.08
N GLY A 222 7.46 -7.27 14.77
CA GLY A 222 6.43 -7.66 15.74
C GLY A 222 6.74 -8.99 16.44
N LYS A 223 7.32 -9.96 15.74
CA LYS A 223 7.75 -11.26 16.32
C LYS A 223 8.95 -11.16 17.27
N LYS A 224 9.64 -10.01 17.34
CA LYS A 224 10.84 -9.80 18.18
C LYS A 224 10.56 -9.00 19.46
N GLY A 225 9.31 -8.60 19.69
CA GLY A 225 8.85 -7.89 20.89
C GLY A 225 8.00 -8.80 21.76
#